data_AF-A0A7C6AEC8-F1
#
_entry.id   AF-A0A7C6AEC8-F1
#
_cell.length_a   1.000
_cell.length_b   1.000
_cell.length_c   1.000
_cell.angle_alpha   90.00
_cell.angle_beta   90.00
_cell.angle_gamma   90.00
#
_symmetry.space_group_name_H-M   'P 1'
#
loop_
_entity.id
_entity.type
_entity.pdbx_description
1 polymer ?
#
loop_
_entity_poly.entity_id
_entity_poly.type
_entity_poly.pdbx_seq_one_letter_code
_entity_poly.pdbx_strand_id
1 'polypeptide(L)' 'MTPELIIMLTHHDQTVPNARELFDELKDIPVRCWGFKDIGLPVEQMIELVNQMKKAAKTTF' A
#
# COMPACT_ATOMS: atom_id res chain seq x y z
N MET A 1 -6.35 10.40 21.28
CA MET A 1 -5.56 10.09 20.07
C MET A 1 -6.26 10.70 18.89
N THR A 2 -5.52 11.28 17.95
CA THR A 2 -6.10 11.78 16.69
C THR A 2 -6.29 10.60 15.73
N PRO A 3 -7.46 10.43 15.10
CA PRO A 3 -7.66 9.41 14.07
C PRO A 3 -6.71 9.62 12.88
N GLU A 4 -6.20 8.53 12.30
CA GLU A 4 -5.36 8.55 11.10
C GLU A 4 -6.09 7.85 9.94
N LEU A 5 -5.93 8.36 8.71
CA LEU A 5 -6.44 7.72 7.50
C LEU A 5 -5.46 6.63 7.03
N ILE A 6 -5.98 5.44 6.74
CA ILE A 6 -5.23 4.37 6.07
C ILE A 6 -5.82 4.15 4.68
N ILE A 7 -4.96 4.13 3.65
CA ILE A 7 -5.35 3.71 2.31
C ILE A 7 -5.05 2.22 2.15
N MET A 8 -6.09 1.46 1.81
CA MET A 8 -5.97 0.03 1.51
C MET A 8 -6.05 -0.20 -0.01
N LEU A 9 -5.02 -0.78 -0.60
CA LEU A 9 -4.94 -1.07 -2.03
C LEU A 9 -5.65 -2.39 -2.36
N THR A 10 -6.98 -2.43 -2.18
CA THR A 10 -7.77 -3.66 -2.26
C THR A 10 -9.05 -3.52 -3.09
N HIS A 11 -9.47 -4.62 -3.70
CA HIS A 11 -10.76 -4.77 -4.38
C HIS A 11 -11.24 -6.22 -4.20
N HIS A 12 -12.52 -6.41 -3.85
CA HIS A 12 -13.08 -7.73 -3.49
C HIS A 12 -12.23 -8.53 -2.48
N ASP A 13 -11.79 -7.83 -1.41
CA ASP A 13 -10.97 -8.38 -0.32
C ASP A 13 -9.60 -8.94 -0.74
N GLN A 14 -9.11 -8.56 -1.93
CA GLN A 14 -7.79 -8.93 -2.44
C GLN A 14 -7.00 -7.70 -2.83
N THR A 15 -5.67 -7.80 -2.78
CA THR A 15 -4.79 -6.73 -3.29
C THR A 15 -5.01 -6.55 -4.77
N VAL A 16 -5.16 -5.30 -5.21
CA VAL A 16 -5.34 -4.98 -6.63
C VAL A 16 -4.06 -5.29 -7.42
N PRO A 17 -4.17 -5.81 -8.66
CA PRO A 17 -3.01 -6.24 -9.44
C PRO A 17 -2.04 -5.11 -9.77
N ASN A 18 -2.54 -3.87 -9.86
CA ASN A 18 -1.76 -2.66 -10.12
C ASN A 18 -1.41 -1.87 -8.84
N ALA A 19 -1.39 -2.51 -7.66
CA ALA A 19 -1.15 -1.84 -6.38
C ALA A 19 0.16 -1.03 -6.36
N ARG A 20 1.21 -1.54 -7.02
CA ARG A 20 2.50 -0.87 -7.14
C ARG A 20 2.42 0.43 -7.93
N GLU A 21 1.71 0.42 -9.06
CA GLU A 21 1.51 1.59 -9.91
C GLU A 21 0.68 2.64 -9.18
N LEU A 22 -0.44 2.23 -8.57
CA LEU A 22 -1.29 3.11 -7.77
C LEU A 22 -0.54 3.74 -6.60
N PHE A 23 0.32 2.96 -5.92
CA PHE A 23 1.14 3.50 -4.85
C PHE A 23 2.13 4.55 -5.39
N ASP A 24 2.81 4.29 -6.50
CA ASP A 24 3.78 5.22 -7.06
C ASP A 24 3.13 6.55 -7.47
N GLU A 25 1.93 6.52 -8.02
CA GLU A 25 1.14 7.70 -8.41
C GLU A 25 0.64 8.51 -7.21
N LEU A 26 0.29 7.84 -6.11
CA LEU A 26 -0.41 8.44 -4.97
C LEU A 26 0.45 8.66 -3.73
N LYS A 27 1.70 8.18 -3.69
CA LYS A 27 2.56 8.26 -2.49
C LYS A 27 2.76 9.68 -1.96
N ASP A 28 2.63 10.72 -2.77
CA ASP A 28 2.90 12.11 -2.35
C ASP A 28 1.70 12.84 -1.74
N ILE A 29 0.52 12.21 -1.70
CA ILE A 29 -0.64 12.76 -0.98
C ILE A 29 -0.38 12.81 0.53
N PRO A 30 -1.09 13.67 1.31
CA PRO A 30 -0.88 13.83 2.75
C PRO A 30 -1.46 12.66 3.58
N VAL A 31 -1.16 11.42 3.19
CA VAL A 31 -1.52 10.19 3.89
C VAL A 31 -0.25 9.41 4.22
N ARG A 32 -0.14 9.03 5.51
CA ARG A 32 1.02 8.35 6.06
C ARG A 32 0.86 6.83 6.10
N CYS A 33 -0.36 6.35 6.33
CA CYS A 33 -0.65 4.94 6.56
C CYS A 33 -1.19 4.28 5.28
N TRP A 34 -0.56 3.17 4.90
CA TRP A 34 -0.85 2.42 3.69
C TRP A 34 -0.89 0.93 4.00
N GLY A 35 -1.76 0.19 3.34
CA GLY A 35 -1.84 -1.26 3.49
C GLY A 35 -2.42 -1.97 2.28
N PHE A 36 -2.32 -3.29 2.31
CA PHE A 36 -2.86 -4.18 1.29
C PHE A 36 -3.13 -5.56 1.93
N LYS A 37 -3.66 -6.52 1.18
CA LYS A 37 -3.92 -7.89 1.66
C LYS A 37 -2.77 -8.82 1.27
N ASP A 38 -2.49 -9.82 2.08
CA ASP A 38 -1.53 -10.88 1.78
C ASP A 38 -1.99 -11.87 0.68
N ILE A 39 -3.14 -11.58 0.04
CA ILE A 39 -3.71 -12.30 -1.10
C ILE A 39 -3.95 -11.36 -2.28
N GLY A 40 -3.94 -11.90 -3.51
CA GLY A 40 -4.19 -11.17 -4.75
C GLY A 40 -2.93 -10.81 -5.56
N LEU A 41 -1.74 -10.91 -4.96
CA LEU A 41 -0.44 -10.72 -5.64
C LEU A 41 0.56 -11.82 -5.27
N PRO A 42 1.55 -12.11 -6.14
CA PRO A 42 2.71 -12.91 -5.76
C PRO A 42 3.49 -12.28 -4.60
N VAL A 43 4.07 -13.12 -3.74
CA VAL A 43 4.83 -12.67 -2.54
C VAL A 43 5.96 -11.70 -2.89
N GLU A 44 6.69 -11.94 -3.98
CA GLU A 44 7.76 -11.04 -4.42
C GLU A 44 7.25 -9.64 -4.74
N GLN A 45 6.09 -9.52 -5.40
CA GLN A 45 5.48 -8.22 -5.70
C GLN A 45 5.01 -7.50 -4.44
N MET A 46 4.50 -8.25 -3.45
CA MET A 46 4.12 -7.68 -2.15
C MET A 46 5.34 -7.16 -1.38
N ILE A 47 6.47 -7.88 -1.42
CA ILE A 47 7.74 -7.43 -0.82
C ILE A 47 8.23 -6.14 -1.49
N GLU A 48 8.18 -6.07 -2.82
CA GLU A 48 8.53 -4.86 -3.57
C GLU A 48 7.65 -3.67 -3.18
N LEU A 49 6.33 -3.87 -3.06
CA LEU A 49 5.37 -2.85 -2.66
C LEU A 49 5.69 -2.29 -1.26
N VAL A 50 5.94 -3.16 -0.27
CA VAL A 50 6.34 -2.75 1.09
C VAL A 50 7.65 -1.97 1.06
N ASN A 51 8.63 -2.42 0.28
CA ASN A 51 9.92 -1.74 0.15
C ASN A 51 9.76 -0.35 -0.45
N GLN A 52 8.89 -0.17 -1.45
CA GLN A 52 8.59 1.14 -2.01
C GLN A 52 7.90 2.06 -1.00
N MET A 53 6.91 1.55 -0.26
CA MET A 53 6.24 2.29 0.81
C MET A 53 7.22 2.79 1.87
N LYS A 54 8.12 1.91 2.33
CA LYS A 54 9.15 2.26 3.31
C LYS A 54 10.16 3.28 2.77
N LYS A 55 10.58 3.15 1.50
CA LYS A 55 11.46 4.12 0.82
C LYS A 55 10.82 5.51 0.75
N ALA A 56 9.50 5.59 0.60
CA ALA A 56 8.72 6.82 0.62
C ALA A 56 8.34 7.29 2.05
N ALA A 57 8.98 6.75 3.09
CA ALA A 57 8.74 7.05 4.49
C ALA A 57 7.28 6.85 4.95
N LYS A 58 6.56 5.90 4.33
CA LYS A 58 5.18 5.53 4.73
C LYS A 58 5.17 4.47 5.83
N THR A 59 4.09 4.44 6.58
CA THR A 59 3.79 3.38 7.56
C THR A 59 2.95 2.30 6.89
N THR A 60 3.40 1.05 6.93
CA THR A 60 2.76 -0.08 6.25
C THR A 60 1.92 -0.93 7.21
N PHE A 61 0.74 -1.37 6.78
CA PHE A 61 -0.23 -2.19 7.53
C PHE A 61 -0.65 -3.43 6.74
#